data_AF-A0A520HUI2-F1
#
_entry.id   AF-A0A520HUI2-F1
#
_cell.length_a   1.000
_cell.length_b   1.000
_cell.length_c   1.000
_cell.angle_alpha   90.00
_cell.angle_beta   90.00
_cell.angle_gamma   90.00
#
_symmetry.space_group_name_H-M   'P 1'
#
loop_
_entity.id
_entity.type
_entity.pdbx_description
1 polymer ?
#
loop_
_entity_poly.entity_id
_entity_poly.type
_entity_poly.pdbx_seq_one_letter_code
_entity_poly.pdbx_strand_id
1 'polypeptide(L)'
;NNGVFEDVRIQLRGIRSLLGDNNPMLLLDGVPVGLGYLSSLNPNDIADVNVLKGSQAATIYGNEGRNGVIIVTTKKGTNAPVVTFGHSTQFSKISFFPAWQTTFGSGGYGSYIPYENWSWGDAYDGSTRPIGRVLEDGSQQTAVYSARPNERKDFFETGMTMQNDVSYSAKDFYISFQDANIHGIVPNDRNRRTGIRLNTGKEYGKFKVQFNLNYIQSNYNVFDDAAMGNYQASQGVGLNGGLLNLIFNTPAHIPLNSYKDYRNNKFASYDGYFNDYGHNPYFALDNWRQTGKNDDLITNIEMNFKATSWLNFTYRAAATINTVNAQSTTVGQKASPYAVTERAFSDVPAIFSTSSARGSRMSSEAFATVTKQFNDLKLTVNAGTYMRESQSKSIAVGVTNLNVPELYNVGQRTGEPLASNSISKSRILAFFGSAGLSYKGWANVEVAGRNETTSLLPLADNSYFYPGVSG
;
A
#
# COMPACT_ATOMS: atom_id res chain seq x y z
N ASN A 1 9.36 1.34 3.77
CA ASN A 1 8.03 1.39 4.43
C ASN A 1 8.15 2.36 5.59
N ASN A 2 7.40 3.47 5.55
CA ASN A 2 7.41 4.56 6.55
C ASN A 2 6.51 4.30 7.77
N GLY A 3 5.85 3.14 7.81
CA GLY A 3 4.98 2.72 8.91
C GLY A 3 3.54 3.23 8.83
N VAL A 4 3.19 4.05 7.83
CA VAL A 4 1.80 4.52 7.62
C VAL A 4 1.06 3.80 6.49
N PHE A 5 1.80 3.07 5.67
CA PHE A 5 1.27 2.13 4.68
C PHE A 5 1.82 0.74 4.97
N GLU A 6 0.97 -0.17 5.41
CA GLU A 6 1.34 -1.57 5.48
C GLU A 6 1.16 -2.21 4.11
N ASP A 7 2.27 -2.61 3.49
CA ASP A 7 2.24 -3.43 2.29
C ASP A 7 2.53 -4.88 2.68
N VAL A 8 1.71 -5.79 2.18
CA VAL A 8 1.74 -7.20 2.57
C VAL A 8 1.97 -8.03 1.32
N ARG A 9 3.12 -8.69 1.25
CA ARG A 9 3.40 -9.71 0.25
C ARG A 9 3.02 -11.08 0.80
N ILE A 10 2.02 -11.72 0.21
CA ILE A 10 1.62 -13.09 0.57
C ILE A 10 1.95 -14.03 -0.57
N GLN A 11 2.63 -15.14 -0.26
CA GLN A 11 2.92 -16.20 -1.21
C GLN A 11 2.43 -17.54 -0.66
N LEU A 12 1.66 -18.26 -1.47
CA LEU A 12 1.24 -19.62 -1.14
C LEU A 12 2.04 -20.60 -2.01
N ARG A 13 2.77 -21.51 -1.36
CA ARG A 13 3.57 -22.56 -2.02
C ARG A 13 4.68 -22.04 -2.95
N GLY A 14 5.26 -20.88 -2.61
CA GLY A 14 6.43 -20.32 -3.30
C GLY A 14 6.12 -19.63 -4.63
N ILE A 15 7.18 -19.27 -5.34
CA ILE A 15 7.12 -18.54 -6.62
C ILE A 15 6.71 -19.52 -7.74
N ARG A 16 5.68 -19.16 -8.50
CA ARG A 16 5.16 -19.92 -9.66
C ARG A 16 5.30 -19.19 -10.98
N SER A 17 5.53 -17.88 -10.95
CA SER A 17 5.78 -17.05 -12.11
C SER A 17 7.07 -16.24 -11.93
N LEU A 18 7.95 -16.28 -12.94
CA LEU A 18 9.23 -15.56 -12.91
C LEU A 18 9.06 -14.03 -13.02
N LEU A 19 8.10 -13.58 -13.84
CA LEU A 19 7.87 -12.15 -14.14
C LEU A 19 6.45 -11.68 -13.79
N GLY A 20 5.55 -12.61 -13.44
CA GLY A 20 4.14 -12.31 -13.20
C GLY A 20 3.76 -12.24 -11.73
N ASP A 21 2.47 -11.98 -11.50
CA ASP A 21 1.91 -11.92 -10.15
C ASP A 21 1.89 -13.31 -9.49
N ASN A 22 2.45 -13.38 -8.30
CA ASN A 22 2.55 -14.56 -7.44
C ASN A 22 1.66 -14.47 -6.19
N ASN A 23 0.90 -13.37 -6.05
CA ASN A 23 -0.02 -13.19 -4.95
C ASN A 23 -1.22 -14.15 -5.09
N PRO A 24 -1.77 -14.65 -3.97
CA PRO A 24 -3.05 -15.34 -3.98
C PRO A 24 -4.19 -14.36 -4.27
N MET A 25 -5.31 -14.89 -4.78
CA MET A 25 -6.54 -14.09 -4.88
C MET A 25 -7.11 -13.84 -3.48
N LEU A 26 -7.59 -12.62 -3.22
CA LEU A 26 -8.34 -12.29 -2.01
C LEU A 26 -9.83 -12.20 -2.34
N LEU A 27 -10.65 -12.94 -1.61
CA LEU A 27 -12.10 -12.96 -1.74
C LEU A 27 -12.73 -12.41 -0.46
N LEU A 28 -13.37 -11.24 -0.53
CA LEU A 28 -14.07 -10.62 0.58
C LEU A 28 -15.57 -10.80 0.40
N ASP A 29 -16.21 -11.60 1.25
CA ASP A 29 -17.64 -11.92 1.15
C ASP A 29 -18.07 -12.40 -0.25
N GLY A 30 -17.21 -13.18 -0.91
CA GLY A 30 -17.45 -13.67 -2.27
C GLY A 30 -17.03 -12.72 -3.41
N VAL A 31 -16.49 -11.54 -3.09
CA VAL A 31 -16.02 -10.55 -4.07
C VAL A 31 -14.50 -10.60 -4.21
N PRO A 32 -13.95 -10.81 -5.42
CA PRO A 32 -12.51 -10.70 -5.63
C PRO A 32 -12.04 -9.25 -5.46
N VAL A 33 -11.06 -9.05 -4.58
CA VAL A 33 -10.45 -7.75 -4.28
C VAL A 33 -8.94 -7.82 -4.40
N GLY A 34 -8.26 -6.68 -4.56
CA GLY A 34 -6.80 -6.63 -4.60
C GLY A 34 -6.19 -7.02 -3.26
N LEU A 35 -5.05 -7.72 -3.26
CA LEU A 35 -4.43 -8.21 -2.02
C LEU A 35 -4.05 -7.08 -1.04
N GLY A 36 -3.62 -5.93 -1.57
CA GLY A 36 -3.29 -4.74 -0.78
C GLY A 36 -4.47 -4.19 0.04
N TYR A 37 -5.69 -4.65 -0.23
CA TYR A 37 -6.86 -4.33 0.57
C TYR A 37 -6.82 -4.91 2.00
N LEU A 38 -6.00 -5.94 2.26
CA LEU A 38 -5.88 -6.51 3.60
C LEU A 38 -5.42 -5.50 4.65
N SER A 39 -4.55 -4.56 4.28
CA SER A 39 -4.04 -3.57 5.24
C SER A 39 -5.03 -2.45 5.55
N SER A 40 -6.07 -2.28 4.74
CA SER A 40 -7.13 -1.30 4.97
C SER A 40 -8.36 -1.90 5.65
N LEU A 41 -8.58 -3.22 5.54
CA LEU A 41 -9.72 -3.90 6.14
C LEU A 41 -9.73 -3.77 7.67
N ASN A 42 -10.91 -3.48 8.24
CA ASN A 42 -11.10 -3.48 9.68
C ASN A 42 -11.03 -4.92 10.23
N PRO A 43 -10.04 -5.27 11.08
CA PRO A 43 -9.96 -6.61 11.66
C PRO A 43 -11.17 -6.94 12.55
N ASN A 44 -11.81 -5.93 13.16
CA ASN A 44 -12.98 -6.12 14.01
C ASN A 44 -14.24 -6.50 13.21
N ASP A 45 -14.24 -6.37 11.88
CA ASP A 45 -15.33 -6.81 11.01
C ASP A 45 -15.16 -8.24 10.50
N ILE A 46 -14.01 -8.87 10.71
CA ILE A 46 -13.72 -10.21 10.23
C ILE A 46 -14.40 -11.23 11.15
N ALA A 47 -15.10 -12.20 10.54
CA ALA A 47 -15.68 -13.34 11.22
C ALA A 47 -14.83 -14.60 11.05
N ASP A 48 -14.33 -14.83 9.83
CA ASP A 48 -13.53 -16.01 9.49
C ASP A 48 -12.55 -15.72 8.36
N VAL A 49 -11.42 -16.42 8.37
CA VAL A 49 -10.42 -16.40 7.29
C VAL A 49 -10.05 -17.84 6.93
N ASN A 50 -10.32 -18.22 5.68
CA ASN A 50 -10.00 -19.54 5.15
C ASN A 50 -9.00 -19.42 3.99
N VAL A 51 -8.03 -20.34 3.92
CA VAL A 51 -6.96 -20.30 2.91
C VAL A 51 -6.96 -21.56 2.08
N LEU A 52 -7.33 -21.42 0.81
CA LEU A 52 -7.25 -22.48 -0.20
C LEU A 52 -5.85 -22.50 -0.79
N LYS A 53 -4.99 -23.37 -0.26
CA LYS A 53 -3.59 -23.50 -0.69
C LYS A 53 -3.42 -24.33 -1.97
N GLY A 54 -4.43 -25.11 -2.35
CA GLY A 54 -4.37 -26.12 -3.42
C GLY A 54 -4.56 -25.57 -4.84
N SER A 55 -4.08 -26.31 -5.84
CA SER A 55 -4.40 -26.07 -7.27
C SER A 55 -5.89 -26.23 -7.58
N GLN A 56 -6.65 -26.93 -6.73
CA GLN A 56 -8.12 -27.03 -6.81
C GLN A 56 -8.81 -25.66 -6.74
N ALA A 57 -8.17 -24.66 -6.15
CA ALA A 57 -8.69 -23.30 -6.15
C ALA A 57 -8.77 -22.70 -7.57
N ALA A 58 -7.90 -23.12 -8.49
CA ALA A 58 -7.96 -22.70 -9.89
C ALA A 58 -9.17 -23.29 -10.63
N THR A 59 -9.63 -24.48 -10.23
CA THR A 59 -10.82 -25.10 -10.83
C THR A 59 -12.08 -24.30 -10.50
N ILE A 60 -12.16 -23.73 -9.31
CA ILE A 60 -13.31 -22.92 -8.85
C ILE A 60 -13.18 -21.46 -9.32
N TYR A 61 -12.03 -20.85 -9.08
CA TYR A 61 -11.80 -19.41 -9.26
C TYR A 61 -11.02 -19.03 -10.53
N GLY A 62 -10.73 -20.02 -11.38
CA GLY A 62 -10.05 -19.80 -12.65
C GLY A 62 -8.57 -19.47 -12.51
N ASN A 63 -8.02 -18.81 -13.53
CA ASN A 63 -6.61 -18.46 -13.59
C ASN A 63 -6.14 -17.61 -12.38
N GLU A 64 -7.00 -16.76 -11.80
CA GLU A 64 -6.65 -15.96 -10.63
C GLU A 64 -6.50 -16.81 -9.34
N GLY A 65 -7.16 -17.96 -9.27
CA GLY A 65 -7.02 -18.91 -8.16
C GLY A 65 -5.77 -19.80 -8.21
N ARG A 66 -4.93 -19.71 -9.27
CA ARG A 66 -3.77 -20.59 -9.47
C ARG A 66 -2.70 -20.49 -8.38
N ASN A 67 -2.61 -19.33 -7.73
CA ASN A 67 -1.70 -19.06 -6.62
C ASN A 67 -2.37 -19.31 -5.25
N GLY A 68 -3.54 -19.92 -5.25
CA GLY A 68 -4.38 -20.10 -4.07
C GLY A 68 -5.28 -18.90 -3.78
N VAL A 69 -6.16 -19.06 -2.80
CA VAL A 69 -7.22 -18.07 -2.49
C VAL A 69 -7.31 -17.88 -0.98
N ILE A 70 -7.35 -16.63 -0.55
CA ILE A 70 -7.68 -16.23 0.81
C ILE A 70 -9.13 -15.76 0.81
N ILE A 71 -9.97 -16.44 1.56
CA ILE A 71 -11.39 -16.14 1.71
C ILE A 71 -11.59 -15.48 3.05
N VAL A 72 -12.01 -14.23 3.03
CA VAL A 72 -12.38 -13.45 4.22
C VAL A 72 -13.89 -13.34 4.27
N THR A 73 -14.47 -13.84 5.35
CA THR A 73 -15.89 -13.70 5.65
C THR A 73 -16.07 -12.68 6.76
N THR A 74 -16.99 -11.74 6.59
CA THR A 74 -17.24 -10.70 7.58
C THR A 74 -18.45 -10.98 8.46
N LYS A 75 -18.51 -10.26 9.58
CA LYS A 75 -19.57 -10.38 10.58
C LYS A 75 -20.93 -10.07 9.96
N LYS A 76 -21.93 -10.86 10.35
CA LYS A 76 -23.32 -10.73 9.93
C LYS A 76 -24.19 -10.40 11.14
N GLY A 77 -25.46 -10.14 10.86
CA GLY A 77 -26.48 -9.91 11.88
C GLY A 77 -26.56 -11.04 12.92
N THR A 78 -26.70 -10.66 14.19
CA THR A 78 -26.92 -11.58 15.33
C THR A 78 -28.41 -11.67 15.66
N ASN A 79 -28.86 -12.75 16.31
CA ASN A 79 -30.28 -12.91 16.65
C ASN A 79 -30.81 -11.82 17.60
N ALA A 80 -29.94 -11.30 18.49
CA ALA A 80 -30.24 -10.19 19.38
C ALA A 80 -29.45 -8.94 18.98
N PRO A 81 -29.99 -7.73 19.22
CA PRO A 81 -29.24 -6.49 19.07
C PRO A 81 -28.00 -6.46 19.98
N VAL A 82 -26.84 -6.15 19.40
CA VAL A 82 -25.56 -6.02 20.10
C VAL A 82 -24.85 -4.77 19.57
N VAL A 83 -24.42 -3.91 20.50
CA VAL A 83 -23.51 -2.80 20.20
C VAL A 83 -22.13 -3.17 20.72
N THR A 84 -21.10 -3.05 19.90
CA THR A 84 -19.70 -3.25 20.32
C THR A 84 -18.93 -1.98 20.07
N PHE A 85 -18.24 -1.49 21.11
CA PHE A 85 -17.25 -0.43 21.01
C PHE A 85 -15.86 -1.06 21.15
N GLY A 86 -14.96 -0.71 20.24
CA GLY A 86 -13.56 -1.10 20.26
C GLY A 86 -12.66 0.12 20.28
N HIS A 87 -11.62 0.08 21.10
CA HIS A 87 -10.52 1.04 21.05
C HIS A 87 -9.20 0.28 21.14
N SER A 88 -8.25 0.62 20.28
CA SER A 88 -6.88 0.11 20.37
C SER A 88 -5.87 1.23 20.11
N THR A 89 -4.78 1.21 20.89
CA THR A 89 -3.62 2.08 20.67
C THR A 89 -2.39 1.18 20.55
N GLN A 90 -1.67 1.32 19.44
CA GLN A 90 -0.45 0.57 19.16
C GLN A 90 0.72 1.53 18.99
N PHE A 91 1.86 1.19 19.59
CA PHE A 91 3.12 1.91 19.40
C PHE A 91 4.07 1.06 18.55
N SER A 92 4.76 1.69 17.61
CA SER A 92 5.74 1.05 16.73
C SER A 92 7.08 1.74 16.83
N LYS A 93 8.16 0.94 16.79
CA LYS A 93 9.55 1.42 16.76
C LYS A 93 10.31 0.63 15.73
N ILE A 94 11.45 1.16 15.30
CA ILE A 94 12.39 0.42 14.45
C ILE A 94 12.77 -0.89 15.14
N SER A 95 12.47 -2.01 14.47
CA SER A 95 12.77 -3.36 14.95
C SER A 95 14.23 -3.75 14.70
N PHE A 96 14.73 -3.48 13.50
CA PHE A 96 16.10 -3.78 13.10
C PHE A 96 16.79 -2.53 12.57
N PHE A 97 17.98 -2.26 13.11
CA PHE A 97 18.86 -1.20 12.65
C PHE A 97 20.27 -1.77 12.50
N PRO A 98 21.04 -1.41 11.46
CA PRO A 98 22.38 -1.94 11.27
C PRO A 98 23.29 -1.66 12.47
N ALA A 99 24.19 -2.60 12.79
CA ALA A 99 25.30 -2.32 13.68
C ALA A 99 26.31 -1.44 12.92
N TRP A 100 26.62 -0.28 13.47
CA TRP A 100 27.54 0.67 12.86
C TRP A 100 28.91 0.63 13.53
N GLN A 101 29.96 0.79 12.74
CA GLN A 101 31.29 1.03 13.28
C GLN A 101 31.31 2.37 14.04
N THR A 102 32.09 2.43 15.12
CA THR A 102 32.21 3.59 16.02
C THR A 102 33.67 3.97 16.28
N THR A 103 34.57 3.54 15.39
CA THR A 103 36.02 3.73 15.53
C THR A 103 36.53 4.89 14.69
N PHE A 104 36.02 5.03 13.45
CA PHE A 104 36.51 5.99 12.46
C PHE A 104 35.46 7.05 12.13
N GLY A 105 35.88 8.30 11.94
CA GLY A 105 35.00 9.41 11.64
C GLY A 105 34.97 9.82 10.17
N SER A 106 34.53 11.05 9.91
CA SER A 106 34.31 11.57 8.56
C SER A 106 35.62 11.59 7.78
N GLY A 107 35.62 11.07 6.55
CA GLY A 107 36.81 11.09 5.74
C GLY A 107 36.90 10.00 4.69
N GLY A 108 38.03 9.99 4.00
CA GLY A 108 38.38 9.07 2.93
C GLY A 108 39.86 8.72 2.99
N TYR A 109 40.19 7.48 2.62
CA TYR A 109 41.56 6.98 2.55
C TYR A 109 42.38 7.18 3.85
N GLY A 110 41.70 7.13 5.01
CA GLY A 110 42.32 7.28 6.34
C GLY A 110 42.54 8.73 6.80
N SER A 111 42.14 9.73 6.00
CA SER A 111 42.27 11.15 6.34
C SER A 111 40.94 11.76 6.72
N TYR A 112 40.94 12.63 7.74
CA TYR A 112 39.75 13.39 8.12
C TYR A 112 39.35 14.40 7.03
N ILE A 113 38.08 14.39 6.65
CA ILE A 113 37.49 15.38 5.73
C ILE A 113 36.19 15.89 6.37
N PRO A 114 36.05 17.20 6.67
CA PRO A 114 34.96 17.70 7.52
C PRO A 114 33.58 17.68 6.86
N TYR A 115 33.50 17.60 5.54
CA TYR A 115 32.25 17.64 4.75
C TYR A 115 31.90 16.31 4.05
N GLU A 116 32.56 15.22 4.43
CA GLU A 116 32.41 13.91 3.81
C GLU A 116 31.22 13.12 4.41
N ASN A 117 30.58 12.30 3.59
CA ASN A 117 29.41 11.49 4.00
C ASN A 117 29.79 10.06 4.41
N TRP A 118 31.06 9.67 4.20
CA TRP A 118 31.65 8.40 4.59
C TRP A 118 32.35 8.43 5.94
N SER A 119 32.56 7.25 6.50
CA SER A 119 33.30 7.08 7.77
C SER A 119 34.67 6.38 7.57
N TRP A 120 35.43 6.80 6.56
CA TRP A 120 36.77 6.27 6.24
C TRP A 120 37.89 7.25 6.62
N GLY A 121 37.64 8.12 7.60
CA GLY A 121 38.63 9.00 8.19
C GLY A 121 39.55 8.31 9.20
N ASP A 122 40.28 9.12 9.96
CA ASP A 122 41.10 8.67 11.08
C ASP A 122 40.25 8.19 12.27
N ALA A 123 40.89 7.51 13.21
CA ALA A 123 40.24 7.02 14.41
C ALA A 123 39.83 8.19 15.33
N TYR A 124 38.71 8.04 16.01
CA TYR A 124 38.26 9.02 17.00
C TYR A 124 39.30 9.18 18.12
N ASP A 125 39.66 10.43 18.40
CA ASP A 125 40.69 10.82 19.37
C ASP A 125 40.14 11.73 20.49
N GLY A 126 38.85 12.10 20.42
CA GLY A 126 38.21 13.01 21.38
C GLY A 126 38.60 14.48 21.24
N SER A 127 39.38 14.85 20.23
CA SER A 127 39.72 16.24 19.93
C SER A 127 38.51 17.02 19.41
N THR A 128 38.56 18.35 19.45
CA THR A 128 37.54 19.18 18.77
C THR A 128 37.93 19.33 17.30
N ARG A 129 37.05 18.91 16.39
CA ARG A 129 37.26 18.98 14.93
C ARG A 129 36.17 19.82 14.25
N PRO A 130 36.50 20.49 13.12
CA PRO A 130 35.52 21.21 12.32
C PRO A 130 34.53 20.25 11.65
N ILE A 131 33.25 20.57 11.63
CA ILE A 131 32.20 19.86 10.86
C ILE A 131 31.76 20.75 9.71
N GLY A 132 31.75 20.21 8.50
CA GLY A 132 31.40 20.93 7.28
C GLY A 132 32.41 21.99 6.90
N ARG A 133 32.06 22.77 5.89
CA ARG A 133 32.85 23.93 5.43
C ARG A 133 32.67 25.15 6.33
N VAL A 134 33.60 26.09 6.24
CA VAL A 134 33.43 27.45 6.77
C VAL A 134 32.34 28.14 5.96
N LEU A 135 31.29 28.61 6.61
CA LEU A 135 30.16 29.26 5.95
C LEU A 135 30.53 30.65 5.40
N GLU A 136 29.65 31.22 4.57
CA GLU A 136 29.80 32.55 3.96
C GLU A 136 30.04 33.67 4.98
N ASP A 137 29.44 33.56 6.17
CA ASP A 137 29.63 34.51 7.28
C ASP A 137 30.95 34.31 8.06
N GLY A 138 31.80 33.40 7.60
CA GLY A 138 33.07 33.02 8.24
C GLY A 138 32.94 32.07 9.42
N SER A 139 31.73 31.62 9.75
CA SER A 139 31.52 30.71 10.88
C SER A 139 31.83 29.25 10.52
N GLN A 140 32.33 28.50 11.50
CA GLN A 140 32.68 27.08 11.36
C GLN A 140 32.01 26.29 12.48
N GLN A 141 31.25 25.25 12.13
CA GLN A 141 30.76 24.30 13.12
C GLN A 141 31.92 23.46 13.62
N THR A 142 31.94 23.13 14.91
CA THR A 142 32.88 22.18 15.49
C THR A 142 32.14 21.18 16.38
N ALA A 143 32.70 20.00 16.57
CA ALA A 143 32.26 19.05 17.58
C ALA A 143 33.43 18.23 18.11
N VAL A 144 33.22 17.60 19.28
CA VAL A 144 34.10 16.56 19.79
C VAL A 144 34.10 15.39 18.81
N TYR A 145 35.29 14.98 18.38
CA TYR A 145 35.53 13.90 17.43
C TYR A 145 35.46 12.55 18.14
N SER A 146 34.22 12.17 18.44
CA SER A 146 33.85 10.91 19.11
C SER A 146 32.54 10.39 18.52
N ALA A 147 32.38 9.08 18.47
CA ALA A 147 31.15 8.46 17.98
C ALA A 147 29.91 8.84 18.82
N ARG A 148 28.81 9.12 18.13
CA ARG A 148 27.44 9.30 18.64
C ARG A 148 26.56 8.20 18.05
N PRO A 149 26.60 6.97 18.61
CA PRO A 149 26.07 5.78 17.95
C PRO A 149 24.57 5.82 17.66
N ASN A 150 23.79 6.60 18.42
CA ASN A 150 22.34 6.62 18.31
C ASN A 150 21.78 7.71 17.37
N GLU A 151 22.58 8.69 16.94
CA GLU A 151 22.07 9.86 16.18
C GLU A 151 21.23 9.46 14.96
N ARG A 152 21.67 8.45 14.21
CA ARG A 152 20.96 7.93 13.04
C ARG A 152 19.65 7.22 13.38
N LYS A 153 19.60 6.53 14.53
CA LYS A 153 18.43 5.78 14.98
C LYS A 153 17.40 6.71 15.62
N ASP A 154 17.86 7.70 16.37
CA ASP A 154 17.04 8.68 17.09
C ASP A 154 16.36 9.69 16.15
N PHE A 155 16.79 9.74 14.87
CA PHE A 155 16.08 10.45 13.81
C PHE A 155 14.62 9.98 13.68
N PHE A 156 14.36 8.68 13.88
CA PHE A 156 13.04 8.10 13.75
C PHE A 156 12.24 8.23 15.03
N GLU A 157 10.96 8.53 14.87
CA GLU A 157 10.03 8.71 15.98
C GLU A 157 9.38 7.38 16.37
N THR A 158 8.75 7.35 17.55
CA THR A 158 7.86 6.24 17.91
C THR A 158 6.55 6.42 17.18
N GLY A 159 6.25 5.53 16.24
CA GLY A 159 4.98 5.53 15.53
C GLY A 159 3.83 5.16 16.46
N MET A 160 2.63 5.62 16.11
CA MET A 160 1.44 5.45 16.92
C MET A 160 0.21 5.27 16.04
N THR A 161 -0.54 4.19 16.28
CA THR A 161 -1.80 3.91 15.61
C THR A 161 -2.92 3.87 16.65
N MET A 162 -3.88 4.78 16.54
CA MET A 162 -5.09 4.81 17.37
C MET A 162 -6.29 4.41 16.52
N GLN A 163 -6.99 3.35 16.90
CA GLN A 163 -8.19 2.87 16.19
C GLN A 163 -9.39 2.90 17.12
N ASN A 164 -10.49 3.47 16.62
CA ASN A 164 -11.79 3.49 17.29
C ASN A 164 -12.81 2.83 16.37
N ASP A 165 -13.57 1.90 16.93
CA ASP A 165 -14.54 1.09 16.21
C ASP A 165 -15.89 1.10 16.94
N VAL A 166 -16.97 1.26 16.18
CA VAL A 166 -18.33 1.06 16.68
C VAL A 166 -19.06 0.15 15.72
N SER A 167 -19.69 -0.90 16.24
CA SER A 167 -20.54 -1.76 15.44
C SER A 167 -21.90 -1.99 16.11
N TYR A 168 -22.91 -2.18 15.27
CA TYR A 168 -24.23 -2.61 15.67
C TYR A 168 -24.62 -3.83 14.85
N SER A 169 -24.99 -4.91 15.54
CA SER A 169 -25.46 -6.15 14.93
C SER A 169 -26.86 -6.46 15.46
N ALA A 170 -27.76 -6.84 14.57
CA ALA A 170 -29.11 -7.30 14.88
C ALA A 170 -29.55 -8.31 13.83
N LYS A 171 -30.75 -8.88 13.98
CA LYS A 171 -31.22 -9.89 13.04
C LYS A 171 -31.17 -9.34 11.62
N ASP A 172 -30.50 -10.07 10.73
CA ASP A 172 -30.37 -9.74 9.30
C ASP A 172 -29.61 -8.43 8.99
N PHE A 173 -28.98 -7.78 9.96
CA PHE A 173 -28.35 -6.46 9.81
C PHE A 173 -27.07 -6.31 10.64
N TYR A 174 -25.99 -5.85 10.01
CA TYR A 174 -24.74 -5.48 10.64
C TYR A 174 -24.23 -4.17 10.03
N ILE A 175 -23.83 -3.22 10.87
CA ILE A 175 -23.15 -1.99 10.44
C ILE A 175 -21.96 -1.74 11.36
N SER A 176 -20.87 -1.25 10.80
CA SER A 176 -19.71 -0.82 11.57
C SER A 176 -19.09 0.45 11.00
N PHE A 177 -18.46 1.20 11.89
CA PHE A 177 -17.70 2.42 11.60
C PHE A 177 -16.33 2.29 12.26
N GLN A 178 -15.28 2.65 11.52
CA GLN A 178 -13.91 2.70 12.02
C GLN A 178 -13.30 4.06 11.73
N ASP A 179 -12.55 4.61 12.70
CA ASP A 179 -11.60 5.70 12.51
C ASP A 179 -10.23 5.27 13.05
N ALA A 180 -9.24 5.18 12.16
CA ALA A 180 -7.86 4.83 12.48
C ALA A 180 -6.94 6.01 12.14
N ASN A 181 -6.30 6.58 13.15
CA ASN A 181 -5.30 7.63 13.01
C ASN A 181 -3.90 7.04 13.20
N ILE A 182 -3.06 7.18 12.17
CA ILE A 182 -1.77 6.49 12.05
C ILE A 182 -0.67 7.55 11.90
N HIS A 183 0.26 7.54 12.84
CA HIS A 183 1.50 8.32 12.82
C HIS A 183 2.68 7.37 12.61
N GLY A 184 3.49 7.63 11.59
CA GLY A 184 4.62 6.78 11.21
C GLY A 184 5.82 6.93 12.12
N ILE A 185 6.85 6.13 11.84
CA ILE A 185 8.18 6.29 12.47
C ILE A 185 9.03 7.35 11.76
N VAL A 186 8.69 7.68 10.51
CA VAL A 186 9.30 8.79 9.77
C VAL A 186 8.62 10.08 10.24
N PRO A 187 9.37 11.09 10.70
CA PRO A 187 8.75 12.33 11.17
C PRO A 187 7.82 12.94 10.13
N ASN A 188 6.71 13.51 10.59
CA ASN A 188 5.63 14.12 9.80
C ASN A 188 4.79 13.15 8.94
N ASP A 189 5.17 11.89 8.79
CA ASP A 189 4.40 10.91 8.01
C ASP A 189 3.16 10.45 8.77
N ARG A 190 2.01 10.58 8.09
CA ARG A 190 0.69 10.36 8.69
C ARG A 190 -0.30 9.79 7.69
N ASN A 191 -1.23 8.99 8.19
CA ASN A 191 -2.38 8.47 7.45
C ASN A 191 -3.59 8.41 8.38
N ARG A 192 -4.77 8.77 7.88
CA ARG A 192 -6.03 8.60 8.60
C ARG A 192 -7.00 7.82 7.74
N ARG A 193 -7.47 6.70 8.27
CA ARG A 193 -8.40 5.80 7.59
C ARG A 193 -9.75 5.80 8.28
N THR A 194 -10.80 6.11 7.54
CA THR A 194 -12.19 6.01 8.00
C THR A 194 -12.92 4.98 7.17
N GLY A 195 -13.59 4.03 7.83
CA GLY A 195 -14.31 2.95 7.18
C GLY A 195 -15.75 2.86 7.63
N ILE A 196 -16.63 2.46 6.71
CA ILE A 196 -17.99 2.02 7.02
C ILE A 196 -18.23 0.68 6.33
N ARG A 197 -18.84 -0.25 7.06
CA ARG A 197 -19.34 -1.51 6.50
C ARG A 197 -20.80 -1.68 6.85
N LEU A 198 -21.54 -2.23 5.89
CA LEU A 198 -22.94 -2.61 6.02
C LEU A 198 -23.11 -3.98 5.39
N ASN A 199 -23.58 -4.95 6.19
CA ASN A 199 -23.99 -6.26 5.72
C ASN A 199 -25.44 -6.47 6.11
N THR A 200 -26.32 -6.68 5.12
CA THR A 200 -27.75 -6.92 5.35
C THR A 200 -28.22 -8.09 4.50
N GLY A 201 -29.18 -8.85 4.99
CA GLY A 201 -29.77 -9.89 4.16
C GLY A 201 -31.04 -10.47 4.73
N LYS A 202 -32.07 -10.56 3.89
CA LYS A 202 -33.40 -10.98 4.30
C LYS A 202 -33.87 -12.17 3.49
N GLU A 203 -34.46 -13.14 4.18
CA GLU A 203 -35.15 -14.28 3.56
C GLU A 203 -36.66 -14.07 3.68
N TYR A 204 -37.36 -14.20 2.56
CA TYR A 204 -38.81 -14.10 2.46
C TYR A 204 -39.35 -15.21 1.54
N GLY A 205 -39.98 -16.22 2.16
CA GLY A 205 -40.47 -17.39 1.45
C GLY A 205 -39.34 -18.14 0.73
N LYS A 206 -39.41 -18.18 -0.61
CA LYS A 206 -38.40 -18.84 -1.47
C LYS A 206 -37.23 -17.95 -1.86
N PHE A 207 -37.28 -16.66 -1.53
CA PHE A 207 -36.29 -15.68 -1.94
C PHE A 207 -35.41 -15.26 -0.78
N LYS A 208 -34.11 -15.14 -1.01
CA LYS A 208 -33.17 -14.55 -0.07
C LYS A 208 -32.28 -13.55 -0.79
N VAL A 209 -32.25 -12.32 -0.29
CA VAL A 209 -31.42 -11.25 -0.84
C VAL A 209 -30.41 -10.84 0.21
N GLN A 210 -29.15 -10.72 -0.18
CA GLN A 210 -28.06 -10.22 0.65
C GLN A 210 -27.41 -9.05 -0.06
N PHE A 211 -27.07 -8.02 0.70
CA PHE A 211 -26.35 -6.85 0.23
C PHE A 211 -25.21 -6.56 1.19
N ASN A 212 -24.00 -6.47 0.65
CA ASN A 212 -22.83 -6.07 1.41
C ASN A 212 -22.23 -4.82 0.77
N LEU A 213 -21.81 -3.89 1.61
CA LEU A 213 -21.18 -2.64 1.26
C LEU A 213 -20.05 -2.40 2.24
N ASN A 214 -18.91 -2.01 1.70
CA ASN A 214 -17.77 -1.60 2.49
C ASN A 214 -17.09 -0.44 1.77
N TYR A 215 -17.00 0.70 2.44
CA TYR A 215 -16.32 1.88 1.96
C TYR A 215 -15.22 2.29 2.93
N ILE A 216 -14.02 2.54 2.40
CA ILE A 216 -12.87 2.99 3.18
C ILE A 216 -12.26 4.20 2.48
N GLN A 217 -12.04 5.26 3.24
CA GLN A 217 -11.28 6.42 2.81
C GLN A 217 -9.98 6.50 3.60
N SER A 218 -8.85 6.68 2.93
CA SER A 218 -7.56 6.95 3.56
C SER A 218 -7.04 8.30 3.08
N ASN A 219 -6.67 9.18 4.01
CA ASN A 219 -6.03 10.47 3.73
C ASN A 219 -4.62 10.45 4.29
N TYR A 220 -3.63 10.61 3.44
CA TYR A 220 -2.22 10.50 3.82
C TYR A 220 -1.43 11.76 3.47
N ASN A 221 -0.38 11.98 4.25
CA ASN A 221 0.68 12.93 3.95
C ASN A 221 1.99 12.26 4.33
N VAL A 222 2.82 11.96 3.35
CA VAL A 222 4.05 11.19 3.50
C VAL A 222 5.21 11.87 2.79
N PHE A 223 6.43 11.52 3.18
CA PHE A 223 7.64 11.93 2.50
C PHE A 223 7.69 11.32 1.09
N ASP A 224 7.97 12.14 0.08
CA ASP A 224 8.11 11.68 -1.31
C ASP A 224 9.56 11.29 -1.62
N ASP A 225 9.91 10.08 -1.18
CA ASP A 225 11.25 9.49 -1.36
C ASP A 225 11.65 9.39 -2.84
N ALA A 226 10.69 9.12 -3.72
CA ALA A 226 10.94 9.03 -5.16
C ALA A 226 11.27 10.39 -5.77
N ALA A 227 10.52 11.44 -5.41
CA ALA A 227 10.80 12.79 -5.90
C ALA A 227 12.16 13.31 -5.42
N MET A 228 12.49 13.10 -4.13
CA MET A 228 13.81 13.44 -3.61
C MET A 228 14.92 12.63 -4.32
N GLY A 229 14.70 11.33 -4.48
CA GLY A 229 15.66 10.44 -5.15
C GLY A 229 15.93 10.84 -6.60
N ASN A 230 14.90 11.22 -7.34
CA ASN A 230 15.02 11.72 -8.71
C ASN A 230 15.83 13.01 -8.78
N TYR A 231 15.61 13.94 -7.84
CA TYR A 231 16.40 15.17 -7.75
C TYR A 231 17.88 14.86 -7.48
N GLN A 232 18.18 14.01 -6.52
CA GLN A 232 19.57 13.64 -6.21
C GLN A 232 20.25 12.93 -7.38
N ALA A 233 19.54 12.05 -8.06
CA ALA A 233 20.04 11.40 -9.27
C ALA A 233 20.37 12.43 -10.37
N SER A 234 19.56 13.48 -10.55
CA SER A 234 19.84 14.53 -11.53
C SER A 234 21.04 15.42 -11.16
N GLN A 235 21.40 15.49 -9.86
CA GLN A 235 22.61 16.18 -9.41
C GLN A 235 23.88 15.33 -9.57
N GLY A 236 23.77 14.08 -10.03
CA GLY A 236 24.92 13.18 -10.16
C GLY A 236 25.48 12.68 -8.81
N VAL A 237 24.79 12.92 -7.70
CA VAL A 237 25.17 12.41 -6.37
C VAL A 237 24.62 10.99 -6.19
N GLY A 238 25.31 10.01 -6.78
CA GLY A 238 24.98 8.59 -6.65
C GLY A 238 24.94 8.13 -5.19
N LEU A 239 24.16 7.08 -4.89
CA LEU A 239 24.01 6.48 -3.56
C LEU A 239 23.38 7.37 -2.46
N ASN A 240 22.83 8.54 -2.79
CA ASN A 240 22.10 9.42 -1.85
C ASN A 240 20.60 9.60 -2.19
N GLY A 241 20.04 8.74 -3.04
CA GLY A 241 18.70 8.90 -3.63
C GLY A 241 17.51 8.56 -2.73
N GLY A 242 17.63 8.63 -1.40
CA GLY A 242 16.51 8.37 -0.50
C GLY A 242 16.77 8.80 0.94
N LEU A 243 15.71 8.94 1.75
CA LEU A 243 15.80 9.37 3.14
C LEU A 243 16.75 8.49 3.96
N LEU A 244 16.65 7.17 3.80
CA LEU A 244 17.54 6.22 4.48
C LEU A 244 19.00 6.43 4.08
N ASN A 245 19.29 6.75 2.82
CA ASN A 245 20.66 7.02 2.40
C ASN A 245 21.18 8.31 3.05
N LEU A 246 20.38 9.38 3.13
CA LEU A 246 20.80 10.61 3.82
C LEU A 246 21.14 10.34 5.30
N ILE A 247 20.37 9.48 5.97
CA ILE A 247 20.59 9.11 7.37
C ILE A 247 21.80 8.18 7.52
N PHE A 248 21.96 7.19 6.64
CA PHE A 248 23.02 6.18 6.74
C PHE A 248 24.38 6.74 6.33
N ASN A 249 24.42 7.62 5.34
CA ASN A 249 25.61 8.38 4.92
C ASN A 249 25.85 9.62 5.79
N THR A 250 25.65 9.48 7.11
CA THR A 250 26.00 10.50 8.10
C THR A 250 27.08 9.92 9.01
N PRO A 251 28.32 10.42 9.05
CA PRO A 251 29.36 9.89 9.93
C PRO A 251 28.99 9.94 11.42
N ALA A 252 29.52 9.01 12.24
CA ALA A 252 28.96 8.77 13.57
C ALA A 252 29.15 9.91 14.59
N HIS A 253 30.07 10.86 14.35
CA HIS A 253 30.31 12.01 15.24
C HIS A 253 29.40 13.21 14.93
N ILE A 254 28.67 13.16 13.81
CA ILE A 254 27.79 14.23 13.38
C ILE A 254 26.53 14.26 14.26
N PRO A 255 26.16 15.43 14.83
CA PRO A 255 24.99 15.56 15.70
C PRO A 255 23.69 15.68 14.87
N LEU A 256 23.32 14.61 14.16
CA LEU A 256 22.23 14.61 13.17
C LEU A 256 20.93 15.24 13.71
N ASN A 257 20.52 14.88 14.92
CA ASN A 257 19.25 15.33 15.49
C ASN A 257 19.23 16.83 15.83
N SER A 258 20.39 17.48 15.95
CA SER A 258 20.51 18.92 16.16
C SER A 258 20.14 19.75 14.92
N TYR A 259 20.06 19.11 13.75
CA TYR A 259 19.74 19.77 12.49
C TYR A 259 18.24 19.83 12.18
N LYS A 260 17.36 19.49 13.15
CA LYS A 260 15.90 19.54 12.97
C LYS A 260 15.40 20.95 12.62
N ASP A 261 15.95 21.98 13.25
CA ASP A 261 15.59 23.39 13.00
C ASP A 261 16.38 23.98 11.82
N TYR A 262 16.21 23.41 10.63
CA TYR A 262 16.96 23.81 9.43
C TYR A 262 16.64 25.23 8.94
N ARG A 263 15.53 25.82 9.39
CA ARG A 263 15.11 27.17 9.00
C ARG A 263 15.85 28.26 9.79
N ASN A 264 16.20 28.00 11.06
CA ASN A 264 16.88 28.98 11.91
C ASN A 264 18.33 28.61 12.28
N ASN A 265 18.72 27.35 12.12
CA ASN A 265 20.10 26.91 12.33
C ASN A 265 20.89 26.98 11.01
N LYS A 266 21.84 27.90 10.92
CA LYS A 266 22.70 28.08 9.75
C LYS A 266 23.52 26.84 9.36
N PHE A 267 23.86 25.97 10.31
CA PHE A 267 24.57 24.71 10.05
C PHE A 267 23.64 23.55 9.68
N ALA A 268 22.33 23.79 9.68
CA ALA A 268 21.31 22.82 9.29
C ALA A 268 20.61 23.20 7.97
N SER A 269 20.78 24.44 7.51
CA SER A 269 20.17 24.97 6.30
C SER A 269 20.65 24.24 5.05
N TYR A 270 19.97 24.44 3.92
CA TYR A 270 20.39 23.88 2.64
C TYR A 270 21.85 24.24 2.29
N ASP A 271 22.20 25.51 2.44
CA ASP A 271 23.52 26.04 2.08
C ASP A 271 24.60 25.74 3.13
N GLY A 272 24.23 25.52 4.40
CA GLY A 272 25.20 25.36 5.49
C GLY A 272 25.26 23.98 6.15
N TYR A 273 24.45 23.01 5.69
CA TYR A 273 24.57 21.63 6.13
C TYR A 273 25.97 21.07 5.84
N PHE A 274 26.50 20.23 6.73
CA PHE A 274 27.91 19.83 6.67
C PHE A 274 28.30 19.04 5.40
N ASN A 275 27.37 18.28 4.84
CA ASN A 275 27.62 17.25 3.84
C ASN A 275 27.54 17.80 2.41
N ASP A 276 28.61 17.67 1.61
CA ASP A 276 28.62 18.13 0.21
C ASP A 276 27.93 17.15 -0.77
N TYR A 277 27.56 15.95 -0.32
CA TYR A 277 27.01 14.88 -1.14
C TYR A 277 25.53 14.58 -0.83
N GLY A 278 24.92 15.30 0.10
CA GLY A 278 23.54 15.08 0.51
C GLY A 278 22.98 16.23 1.35
N HIS A 279 21.67 16.29 1.46
CA HIS A 279 21.00 17.34 2.24
C HIS A 279 20.72 16.89 3.66
N ASN A 280 20.41 17.87 4.50
CA ASN A 280 19.82 17.62 5.81
C ASN A 280 18.53 16.79 5.65
N PRO A 281 18.41 15.60 6.29
CA PRO A 281 17.20 14.79 6.23
C PRO A 281 15.93 15.54 6.67
N TYR A 282 16.03 16.47 7.63
CA TYR A 282 14.89 17.26 8.08
C TYR A 282 14.44 18.31 7.06
N PHE A 283 15.37 18.91 6.32
CA PHE A 283 15.04 19.74 5.15
C PHE A 283 14.32 18.89 4.10
N ALA A 284 14.81 17.67 3.84
CA ALA A 284 14.21 16.80 2.85
C ALA A 284 12.77 16.41 3.21
N LEU A 285 12.53 16.04 4.48
CA LEU A 285 11.21 15.67 4.98
C LEU A 285 10.14 16.74 4.74
N ASP A 286 10.52 18.02 4.83
CA ASP A 286 9.61 19.15 4.63
C ASP A 286 9.52 19.54 3.15
N ASN A 287 10.63 19.44 2.41
CA ASN A 287 10.71 19.92 1.04
C ASN A 287 10.00 18.99 0.04
N TRP A 288 10.09 17.65 0.19
CA TRP A 288 9.44 16.68 -0.71
C TRP A 288 8.30 15.94 -0.01
N ARG A 289 7.06 16.27 -0.34
CA ARG A 289 5.86 15.63 0.22
C ARG A 289 4.97 15.05 -0.86
N GLN A 290 4.31 13.96 -0.50
CA GLN A 290 3.18 13.42 -1.22
C GLN A 290 1.96 13.39 -0.30
N THR A 291 0.89 14.03 -0.75
CA THR A 291 -0.41 13.96 -0.07
C THR A 291 -1.39 13.24 -0.97
N GLY A 292 -2.31 12.48 -0.40
CA GLY A 292 -3.33 11.86 -1.21
C GLY A 292 -4.52 11.34 -0.45
N LYS A 293 -5.54 11.03 -1.23
CA LYS A 293 -6.80 10.45 -0.80
C LYS A 293 -7.07 9.20 -1.61
N ASN A 294 -7.25 8.09 -0.90
CA ASN A 294 -7.64 6.80 -1.48
C ASN A 294 -9.06 6.46 -1.03
N ASP A 295 -9.94 6.17 -1.98
CA ASP A 295 -11.32 5.75 -1.76
C ASP A 295 -11.50 4.31 -2.29
N ASP A 296 -11.76 3.37 -1.40
CA ASP A 296 -12.07 1.97 -1.72
C ASP A 296 -13.54 1.69 -1.46
N LEU A 297 -14.26 1.24 -2.49
CA LEU A 297 -15.64 0.80 -2.42
C LEU A 297 -15.74 -0.65 -2.89
N ILE A 298 -16.22 -1.53 -2.00
CA ILE A 298 -16.51 -2.93 -2.31
C ILE A 298 -17.99 -3.15 -2.01
N THR A 299 -18.72 -3.68 -2.97
CA THR A 299 -20.13 -3.99 -2.78
C THR A 299 -20.53 -5.21 -3.56
N ASN A 300 -21.50 -5.95 -3.03
CA ASN A 300 -22.19 -6.97 -3.78
C ASN A 300 -23.67 -7.04 -3.39
N ILE A 301 -24.43 -7.63 -4.32
CA ILE A 301 -25.78 -8.11 -4.08
C ILE A 301 -25.84 -9.57 -4.49
N GLU A 302 -26.36 -10.42 -3.62
CA GLU A 302 -26.60 -11.84 -3.88
C GLU A 302 -28.08 -12.15 -3.72
N MET A 303 -28.68 -12.72 -4.75
CA MET A 303 -30.07 -13.12 -4.79
C MET A 303 -30.14 -14.64 -4.95
N ASN A 304 -30.85 -15.29 -4.04
CA ASN A 304 -31.08 -16.72 -4.02
C ASN A 304 -32.57 -17.00 -4.20
N PHE A 305 -32.91 -17.96 -5.06
CA PHE A 305 -34.27 -18.43 -5.28
C PHE A 305 -34.36 -19.96 -5.17
N LYS A 306 -35.03 -20.41 -4.11
CA LYS A 306 -35.33 -21.82 -3.83
C LYS A 306 -36.52 -22.29 -4.67
N ALA A 307 -36.27 -22.60 -5.95
CA ALA A 307 -37.33 -23.04 -6.87
C ALA A 307 -38.07 -24.28 -6.33
N THR A 308 -37.30 -25.26 -5.87
CA THR A 308 -37.79 -26.48 -5.19
C THR A 308 -36.92 -26.78 -3.96
N SER A 309 -37.22 -27.85 -3.22
CA SER A 309 -36.38 -28.31 -2.09
C SER A 309 -34.98 -28.80 -2.52
N TRP A 310 -34.80 -29.10 -3.81
CA TRP A 310 -33.57 -29.67 -4.36
C TRP A 310 -32.91 -28.79 -5.42
N LEU A 311 -33.52 -27.65 -5.81
CA LEU A 311 -33.01 -26.74 -6.84
C LEU A 311 -33.00 -25.30 -6.32
N ASN A 312 -31.81 -24.69 -6.29
CA ASN A 312 -31.60 -23.29 -5.95
C ASN A 312 -30.96 -22.56 -7.13
N PHE A 313 -31.44 -21.36 -7.43
CA PHE A 313 -30.78 -20.44 -8.36
C PHE A 313 -30.13 -19.31 -7.57
N THR A 314 -28.89 -18.98 -7.92
CA THR A 314 -28.13 -17.89 -7.31
C THR A 314 -27.69 -16.92 -8.39
N TYR A 315 -27.91 -15.64 -8.14
CA TYR A 315 -27.35 -14.55 -8.93
C TYR A 315 -26.55 -13.64 -8.00
N ARG A 316 -25.31 -13.32 -8.37
CA ARG A 316 -24.44 -12.42 -7.63
C ARG A 316 -23.89 -11.36 -8.57
N ALA A 317 -24.07 -10.09 -8.22
CA ALA A 317 -23.40 -8.97 -8.85
C ALA A 317 -22.48 -8.30 -7.83
N ALA A 318 -21.27 -7.94 -8.24
CA ALA A 318 -20.29 -7.31 -7.36
C ALA A 318 -19.50 -6.23 -8.09
N ALA A 319 -19.07 -5.23 -7.32
CA ALA A 319 -18.20 -4.16 -7.77
C ALA A 319 -17.11 -3.85 -6.73
N THR A 320 -15.89 -3.69 -7.21
CA THR A 320 -14.76 -3.12 -6.47
C THR A 320 -14.29 -1.90 -7.22
N ILE A 321 -14.30 -0.74 -6.58
CA ILE A 321 -13.91 0.54 -7.16
C ILE A 321 -12.87 1.15 -6.24
N ASN A 322 -11.72 1.51 -6.80
CA ASN A 322 -10.66 2.22 -6.12
C ASN A 322 -10.44 3.56 -6.83
N THR A 323 -10.35 4.65 -6.07
CA THR A 323 -9.97 5.97 -6.60
C THR A 323 -8.86 6.55 -5.76
N VAL A 324 -7.73 6.87 -6.40
CA VAL A 324 -6.59 7.52 -5.77
C VAL A 324 -6.44 8.90 -6.38
N ASN A 325 -6.49 9.93 -5.54
CA ASN A 325 -6.07 11.27 -5.90
C ASN A 325 -4.82 11.60 -5.11
N ALA A 326 -3.73 11.92 -5.78
CA ALA A 326 -2.45 12.20 -5.13
C ALA A 326 -1.84 13.47 -5.70
N GLN A 327 -1.18 14.22 -4.82
CA GLN A 327 -0.41 15.41 -5.12
C GLN A 327 1.00 15.20 -4.61
N SER A 328 1.98 15.52 -5.46
CA SER A 328 3.40 15.52 -5.07
C SER A 328 3.91 16.95 -5.16
N THR A 329 4.57 17.42 -4.11
CA THR A 329 5.01 18.81 -3.95
C THR A 329 6.48 18.86 -3.60
N THR A 330 7.20 19.77 -4.26
CA THR A 330 8.52 20.23 -3.85
C THR A 330 8.42 21.72 -3.52
N VAL A 331 8.76 22.11 -2.29
CA VAL A 331 8.73 23.53 -1.86
C VAL A 331 9.66 24.36 -2.74
N GLY A 332 10.86 23.83 -2.99
CA GLY A 332 11.91 24.48 -3.77
C GLY A 332 12.86 25.28 -2.87
N GLN A 333 14.10 25.44 -3.33
CA GLN A 333 15.16 26.10 -2.60
C GLN A 333 16.15 26.72 -3.58
N LYS A 334 16.46 28.00 -3.41
CA LYS A 334 17.54 28.65 -4.15
C LYS A 334 18.87 28.39 -3.46
N ALA A 335 19.86 27.93 -4.20
CA ALA A 335 21.21 27.83 -3.68
C ALA A 335 21.84 29.22 -3.59
N SER A 336 22.51 29.53 -2.48
CA SER A 336 23.29 30.77 -2.41
C SER A 336 24.48 30.73 -3.39
N PRO A 337 25.02 31.89 -3.82
CA PRO A 337 26.24 31.91 -4.62
C PRO A 337 27.37 31.11 -3.99
N TYR A 338 27.52 31.19 -2.66
CA TYR A 338 28.46 30.40 -1.88
C TYR A 338 28.22 28.88 -2.05
N ALA A 339 26.99 28.40 -1.90
CA ALA A 339 26.69 26.98 -2.04
C ALA A 339 26.94 26.47 -3.46
N VAL A 340 26.69 27.29 -4.48
CA VAL A 340 27.00 26.96 -5.88
C VAL A 340 28.51 26.85 -6.10
N THR A 341 29.30 27.80 -5.62
CA THR A 341 30.75 27.85 -5.90
C THR A 341 31.55 26.87 -5.03
N GLU A 342 31.25 26.81 -3.73
CA GLU A 342 32.05 26.05 -2.77
C GLU A 342 31.59 24.60 -2.62
N ARG A 343 30.31 24.32 -2.90
CA ARG A 343 29.70 23.00 -2.65
C ARG A 343 29.12 22.34 -3.90
N ALA A 344 29.16 23.03 -5.05
CA ALA A 344 28.53 22.59 -6.30
C ALA A 344 27.03 22.30 -6.17
N PHE A 345 26.35 22.96 -5.22
CA PHE A 345 24.90 22.81 -5.05
C PHE A 345 24.16 23.55 -6.17
N SER A 346 23.00 23.02 -6.54
CA SER A 346 22.10 23.65 -7.50
C SER A 346 20.78 24.04 -6.83
N ASP A 347 19.96 24.79 -7.54
CA ASP A 347 18.60 25.07 -7.09
C ASP A 347 17.80 23.76 -6.96
N VAL A 348 17.01 23.65 -5.90
CA VAL A 348 15.92 22.70 -5.84
C VAL A 348 14.70 23.35 -6.49
N PRO A 349 14.20 22.84 -7.63
CA PRO A 349 13.03 23.43 -8.29
C PRO A 349 11.75 23.27 -7.44
N ALA A 350 10.87 24.26 -7.51
CA ALA A 350 9.53 24.18 -6.92
C ALA A 350 8.61 23.38 -7.85
N ILE A 351 8.36 22.12 -7.53
CA ILE A 351 7.63 21.17 -8.38
C ILE A 351 6.23 20.93 -7.82
N PHE A 352 5.25 20.81 -8.70
CA PHE A 352 3.91 20.35 -8.32
C PHE A 352 3.38 19.37 -9.36
N SER A 353 2.87 18.23 -8.89
CA SER A 353 2.09 17.32 -9.71
C SER A 353 0.82 16.89 -9.00
N THR A 354 -0.24 16.66 -9.77
CA THR A 354 -1.50 16.11 -9.30
C THR A 354 -1.92 14.98 -10.21
N SER A 355 -2.47 13.93 -9.63
CA SER A 355 -2.92 12.75 -10.35
C SER A 355 -4.25 12.24 -9.82
N SER A 356 -5.01 11.60 -10.71
CA SER A 356 -6.23 10.89 -10.39
C SER A 356 -6.22 9.55 -11.11
N ALA A 357 -6.27 8.47 -10.34
CA ALA A 357 -6.36 7.11 -10.83
C ALA A 357 -7.66 6.49 -10.34
N ARG A 358 -8.35 5.77 -11.23
CA ARG A 358 -9.56 5.02 -10.91
C ARG A 358 -9.45 3.60 -11.46
N GLY A 359 -9.47 2.63 -10.56
CA GLY A 359 -9.64 1.22 -10.88
C GLY A 359 -11.08 0.78 -10.63
N SER A 360 -11.63 -0.08 -11.49
CA SER A 360 -12.89 -0.75 -11.21
C SER A 360 -12.92 -2.17 -11.74
N ARG A 361 -13.40 -3.10 -10.92
CA ARG A 361 -13.71 -4.48 -11.28
C ARG A 361 -15.20 -4.70 -11.02
N MET A 362 -15.92 -5.11 -12.05
CA MET A 362 -17.33 -5.48 -11.94
C MET A 362 -17.48 -6.93 -12.36
N SER A 363 -18.24 -7.71 -11.61
CA SER A 363 -18.52 -9.10 -11.93
C SER A 363 -19.98 -9.46 -11.77
N SER A 364 -20.44 -10.38 -12.61
CA SER A 364 -21.78 -10.96 -12.57
C SER A 364 -21.63 -12.48 -12.63
N GLU A 365 -22.31 -13.17 -11.74
CA GLU A 365 -22.26 -14.62 -11.61
C GLU A 365 -23.70 -15.14 -11.51
N ALA A 366 -24.03 -16.17 -12.28
CA ALA A 366 -25.33 -16.82 -12.23
C ALA A 366 -25.14 -18.33 -12.26
N PHE A 367 -25.70 -19.05 -11.29
CA PHE A 367 -25.56 -20.50 -11.23
C PHE A 367 -26.77 -21.17 -10.60
N ALA A 368 -26.94 -22.44 -10.94
CA ALA A 368 -27.91 -23.33 -10.34
C ALA A 368 -27.20 -24.39 -9.51
N THR A 369 -27.77 -24.70 -8.34
CA THR A 369 -27.33 -25.79 -7.48
C THR A 369 -28.46 -26.81 -7.36
N VAL A 370 -28.16 -28.05 -7.71
CA VAL A 370 -29.03 -29.22 -7.50
C VAL A 370 -28.48 -30.03 -6.33
N THR A 371 -29.32 -30.31 -5.33
CA THR A 371 -28.96 -31.20 -4.21
C THR A 371 -30.02 -32.28 -4.05
N LYS A 372 -29.64 -33.54 -4.26
CA LYS A 372 -30.52 -34.72 -4.13
C LYS A 372 -29.92 -35.73 -3.16
N GLN A 373 -30.76 -36.24 -2.27
CA GLN A 373 -30.42 -37.33 -1.37
C GLN A 373 -31.06 -38.63 -1.89
N PHE A 374 -30.27 -39.69 -1.98
CA PHE A 374 -30.65 -41.04 -2.38
C PHE A 374 -30.18 -42.02 -1.29
N ASN A 375 -30.99 -42.23 -0.26
CA ASN A 375 -30.63 -43.01 0.93
C ASN A 375 -29.30 -42.51 1.53
N ASP A 376 -28.24 -43.31 1.44
CA ASP A 376 -26.91 -43.03 1.96
C ASP A 376 -26.06 -42.12 1.06
N LEU A 377 -26.52 -41.83 -0.17
CA LEU A 377 -25.81 -41.04 -1.16
C LEU A 377 -26.38 -39.63 -1.26
N LYS A 378 -25.53 -38.62 -1.20
CA LYS A 378 -25.87 -37.23 -1.49
C LYS A 378 -25.17 -36.77 -2.76
N LEU A 379 -25.94 -36.32 -3.73
CA LEU A 379 -25.44 -35.70 -4.97
C LEU A 379 -25.65 -34.19 -4.89
N THR A 380 -24.58 -33.43 -5.09
CA THR A 380 -24.62 -31.97 -5.25
C THR A 380 -24.00 -31.60 -6.60
N VAL A 381 -24.75 -30.89 -7.44
CA VAL A 381 -24.30 -30.42 -8.75
C VAL A 381 -24.42 -28.91 -8.82
N ASN A 382 -23.38 -28.22 -9.28
CA ASN A 382 -23.37 -26.80 -9.55
C ASN A 382 -23.08 -26.56 -11.03
N ALA A 383 -23.76 -25.61 -11.66
CA ALA A 383 -23.44 -25.18 -13.01
C ALA A 383 -23.80 -23.70 -13.20
N GLY A 384 -22.92 -22.94 -13.85
CA GLY A 384 -23.14 -21.51 -13.99
C GLY A 384 -22.18 -20.78 -14.91
N THR A 385 -22.36 -19.46 -14.91
CA THR A 385 -21.58 -18.50 -15.68
C THR A 385 -20.96 -17.46 -14.77
N TYR A 386 -19.79 -16.97 -15.15
CA TYR A 386 -19.12 -15.86 -14.50
C TYR A 386 -18.64 -14.88 -15.57
N MET A 387 -18.98 -13.61 -15.40
CA MET A 387 -18.54 -12.52 -16.25
C MET A 387 -17.83 -11.48 -15.40
N ARG A 388 -16.75 -10.93 -15.95
CA ARG A 388 -15.99 -9.87 -15.28
C ARG A 388 -15.49 -8.86 -16.29
N GLU A 389 -15.60 -7.59 -15.94
CA GLU A 389 -14.89 -6.50 -16.58
C GLU A 389 -13.96 -5.82 -15.56
N SER A 390 -12.73 -5.52 -15.97
CA SER A 390 -11.79 -4.73 -15.18
C SER A 390 -11.31 -3.56 -16.02
N GLN A 391 -11.33 -2.36 -15.42
CA GLN A 391 -10.89 -1.13 -16.03
C GLN A 391 -9.94 -0.40 -15.09
N SER A 392 -8.93 0.25 -15.65
CA SER A 392 -8.10 1.21 -14.95
C SER A 392 -7.92 2.44 -15.82
N LYS A 393 -8.03 3.62 -15.21
CA LYS A 393 -7.76 4.90 -15.85
C LYS A 393 -6.87 5.72 -14.91
N SER A 394 -5.81 6.31 -15.44
CA SER A 394 -4.97 7.25 -14.70
C SER A 394 -4.75 8.50 -15.54
N ILE A 395 -4.78 9.66 -14.88
CA ILE A 395 -4.39 10.95 -15.44
C ILE A 395 -3.44 11.60 -14.45
N ALA A 396 -2.33 12.13 -14.95
CA ALA A 396 -1.44 12.97 -14.17
C ALA A 396 -1.08 14.22 -14.94
N VAL A 397 -1.01 15.34 -14.23
CA VAL A 397 -0.53 16.63 -14.74
C VAL A 397 0.45 17.20 -13.73
N GLY A 398 1.58 17.70 -14.20
CA GLY A 398 2.58 18.31 -13.33
C GLY A 398 3.39 19.40 -14.02
N VAL A 399 4.10 20.17 -13.20
CA VAL A 399 4.95 21.28 -13.62
C VAL A 399 6.28 21.14 -12.93
N THR A 400 7.36 21.41 -13.65
CA THR A 400 8.73 21.27 -13.15
C THR A 400 9.25 22.53 -12.46
N ASN A 401 8.51 23.64 -12.53
CA ASN A 401 8.83 24.87 -11.81
C ASN A 401 7.58 25.74 -11.61
N LEU A 402 7.36 26.17 -10.37
CA LEU A 402 6.30 27.11 -9.98
C LEU A 402 6.81 28.55 -10.02
N ASN A 403 5.96 29.48 -10.46
CA ASN A 403 6.23 30.92 -10.44
C ASN A 403 6.22 31.47 -9.00
N VAL A 404 5.28 30.99 -8.18
CA VAL A 404 5.19 31.32 -6.75
C VAL A 404 5.40 30.01 -5.99
N PRO A 405 6.53 29.85 -5.27
CA PRO A 405 6.74 28.70 -4.39
C PRO A 405 5.58 28.52 -3.41
N GLU A 406 5.28 27.26 -3.08
CA GLU A 406 4.18 26.85 -2.18
C GLU A 406 2.74 27.17 -2.66
N LEU A 407 2.56 27.92 -3.75
CA LEU A 407 1.26 28.06 -4.41
C LEU A 407 1.03 26.89 -5.38
N TYR A 408 0.68 25.73 -4.83
CA TYR A 408 0.53 24.46 -5.54
C TYR A 408 -0.68 24.44 -6.50
N ASN A 409 -0.46 24.95 -7.71
CA ASN A 409 -1.43 24.97 -8.77
C ASN A 409 -0.72 24.87 -10.13
N VAL A 410 -1.17 23.98 -11.00
CA VAL A 410 -0.60 23.80 -12.36
C VAL A 410 -0.65 25.10 -13.18
N GLY A 411 -1.60 25.99 -12.88
CA GLY A 411 -1.70 27.32 -13.48
C GLY A 411 -0.52 28.24 -13.15
N GLN A 412 0.16 28.03 -12.01
CA GLN A 412 1.34 28.80 -11.57
C GLN A 412 2.64 28.30 -12.21
N ARG A 413 2.60 27.84 -13.46
CA ARG A 413 3.75 27.28 -14.17
C ARG A 413 4.62 28.37 -14.80
N THR A 414 5.92 28.15 -14.85
CA THR A 414 6.85 28.96 -15.67
C THR A 414 7.19 28.31 -17.02
N GLY A 415 6.63 27.15 -17.33
CA GLY A 415 6.84 26.39 -18.57
C GLY A 415 5.64 25.50 -18.91
N GLU A 416 5.78 24.65 -19.92
CA GLU A 416 4.70 23.75 -20.32
C GLU A 416 4.46 22.64 -19.28
N PRO A 417 3.19 22.30 -18.96
CA PRO A 417 2.89 21.22 -18.06
C PRO A 417 3.16 19.87 -18.73
N LEU A 418 3.64 18.91 -17.94
CA LEU A 418 3.70 17.51 -18.31
C LEU A 418 2.32 16.91 -18.08
N ALA A 419 1.75 16.27 -19.09
CA ALA A 419 0.47 15.59 -19.00
C ALA A 419 0.59 14.14 -19.48
N SER A 420 -0.05 13.22 -18.76
CA SER A 420 -0.13 11.82 -19.15
C SER A 420 -1.50 11.25 -18.86
N ASN A 421 -1.88 10.25 -19.67
CA ASN A 421 -3.11 9.50 -19.51
C ASN A 421 -2.84 8.02 -19.85
N SER A 422 -3.43 7.11 -19.08
CA SER A 422 -3.45 5.69 -19.40
C SER A 422 -4.84 5.12 -19.15
N ILE A 423 -5.31 4.26 -20.06
CA ILE A 423 -6.57 3.54 -19.96
C ILE A 423 -6.31 2.07 -20.31
N SER A 424 -6.79 1.16 -19.46
CA SER A 424 -6.79 -0.27 -19.73
C SER A 424 -8.15 -0.88 -19.44
N LYS A 425 -8.50 -1.92 -20.21
CA LYS A 425 -9.75 -2.65 -20.08
C LYS A 425 -9.56 -4.12 -20.42
N SER A 426 -10.05 -5.01 -19.57
CA SER A 426 -10.03 -6.44 -19.81
C SER A 426 -11.36 -7.09 -19.43
N ARG A 427 -11.67 -8.21 -20.08
CA ARG A 427 -12.89 -8.99 -19.85
C ARG A 427 -12.59 -10.47 -19.73
N ILE A 428 -13.34 -11.14 -18.86
CA ILE A 428 -13.42 -12.59 -18.79
C ILE A 428 -14.88 -13.02 -18.86
N LEU A 429 -15.14 -14.07 -19.62
CA LEU A 429 -16.35 -14.89 -19.57
C LEU A 429 -15.93 -16.30 -19.19
N ALA A 430 -16.66 -16.94 -18.27
CA ALA A 430 -16.40 -18.30 -17.89
C ALA A 430 -17.70 -19.10 -17.75
N PHE A 431 -17.61 -20.37 -18.11
CA PHE A 431 -18.61 -21.38 -17.81
C PHE A 431 -17.97 -22.38 -16.84
N PHE A 432 -18.68 -22.73 -15.78
CA PHE A 432 -18.17 -23.64 -14.77
C PHE A 432 -19.23 -24.62 -14.31
N GLY A 433 -18.79 -25.76 -13.80
CA GLY A 433 -19.65 -26.70 -13.12
C GLY A 433 -18.86 -27.67 -12.24
N SER A 434 -19.55 -28.23 -11.26
CA SER A 434 -19.04 -29.32 -10.44
C SER A 434 -20.12 -30.33 -10.10
N ALA A 435 -19.71 -31.58 -9.89
CA ALA A 435 -20.56 -32.66 -9.43
C ALA A 435 -19.84 -33.39 -8.28
N GLY A 436 -20.43 -33.31 -7.10
CA GLY A 436 -19.95 -33.96 -5.88
C GLY A 436 -20.89 -35.08 -5.45
N LEU A 437 -20.31 -36.23 -5.11
CA LEU A 437 -21.00 -37.36 -4.51
C LEU A 437 -20.44 -37.61 -3.10
N SER A 438 -21.33 -37.70 -2.11
CA SER A 438 -20.98 -38.02 -0.73
C SER A 438 -21.72 -39.28 -0.28
N TYR A 439 -20.99 -40.28 0.20
CA TYR A 439 -21.54 -41.51 0.77
C TYR A 439 -21.42 -41.46 2.30
N LYS A 440 -22.56 -41.41 2.99
CA LYS A 440 -22.68 -41.35 4.47
C LYS A 440 -21.83 -40.27 5.15
N GLY A 441 -21.37 -39.26 4.42
CA GLY A 441 -20.53 -38.18 4.92
C GLY A 441 -19.04 -38.52 5.15
N TRP A 442 -18.62 -39.79 5.07
CA TRP A 442 -17.22 -40.18 5.29
C TRP A 442 -16.42 -40.33 4.00
N ALA A 443 -17.07 -40.65 2.88
CA ALA A 443 -16.43 -40.74 1.57
C ALA A 443 -17.02 -39.69 0.63
N ASN A 444 -16.16 -38.85 0.08
CA ASN A 444 -16.56 -37.75 -0.80
C ASN A 444 -15.73 -37.80 -2.08
N VAL A 445 -16.33 -37.49 -3.21
CA VAL A 445 -15.62 -37.28 -4.47
C VAL A 445 -16.28 -36.11 -5.18
N GLU A 446 -15.49 -35.19 -5.71
CA GLU A 446 -15.96 -34.08 -6.52
C GLU A 446 -15.16 -33.99 -7.81
N VAL A 447 -15.88 -33.83 -8.91
CA VAL A 447 -15.31 -33.50 -10.22
C VAL A 447 -15.77 -32.09 -10.58
N ALA A 448 -14.85 -31.27 -11.07
CA ALA A 448 -15.13 -29.89 -11.43
C ALA A 448 -14.43 -29.50 -12.73
N GLY A 449 -15.04 -28.58 -13.46
CA GLY A 449 -14.53 -28.09 -14.73
C GLY A 449 -14.91 -26.63 -14.93
N ARG A 450 -13.98 -25.86 -15.49
CA ARG A 450 -14.18 -24.45 -15.83
C ARG A 450 -13.55 -24.13 -17.17
N ASN A 451 -14.30 -23.51 -18.07
CA ASN A 451 -13.77 -22.95 -19.31
C ASN A 451 -13.80 -21.43 -19.23
N GLU A 452 -12.66 -20.77 -19.38
CA GLU A 452 -12.54 -19.30 -19.36
C GLU A 452 -12.09 -18.77 -20.71
N THR A 453 -12.75 -17.70 -21.16
CA THR A 453 -12.38 -16.90 -22.31
C THR A 453 -11.95 -15.51 -21.86
N THR A 454 -10.78 -15.04 -22.30
CA THR A 454 -10.23 -13.74 -21.89
C THR A 454 -9.97 -12.81 -23.07
N SER A 455 -10.15 -11.50 -22.87
CA SER A 455 -9.85 -10.50 -23.90
C SER A 455 -8.35 -10.16 -24.02
N LEU A 456 -7.50 -10.76 -23.17
CA LEU A 456 -6.06 -10.44 -23.10
C LEU A 456 -5.20 -11.27 -24.07
N LEU A 457 -5.81 -12.22 -24.78
CA LEU A 457 -5.13 -13.18 -25.64
C LEU A 457 -5.66 -13.12 -27.08
N PRO A 458 -4.89 -13.64 -28.06
CA PRO A 458 -5.32 -13.68 -29.46
C PRO A 458 -6.67 -14.37 -29.61
N LEU A 459 -7.55 -13.84 -30.45
CA LEU A 459 -8.94 -14.33 -30.59
C LEU A 459 -9.05 -15.81 -30.96
N ALA A 460 -8.07 -16.35 -31.68
CA ALA A 460 -8.04 -17.77 -32.05
C ALA A 460 -7.78 -18.70 -30.87
N ASP A 461 -7.07 -18.22 -29.84
CA ASP A 461 -6.53 -19.02 -28.73
C ASP A 461 -6.78 -18.32 -27.38
N ASN A 462 -7.98 -17.80 -27.15
CA ASN A 462 -8.31 -17.06 -25.94
C ASN A 462 -9.15 -17.84 -24.91
N SER A 463 -9.40 -19.13 -25.17
CA SER A 463 -10.21 -20.02 -24.32
C SER A 463 -9.38 -21.15 -23.73
N TYR A 464 -9.54 -21.41 -22.42
CA TYR A 464 -8.82 -22.46 -21.71
C TYR A 464 -9.72 -23.22 -20.74
N PHE A 465 -9.54 -24.53 -20.68
CA PHE A 465 -10.29 -25.42 -19.81
C PHE A 465 -9.43 -25.91 -18.64
N TYR A 466 -9.98 -25.84 -17.43
CA TYR A 466 -9.37 -26.27 -16.19
C TYR A 466 -10.21 -27.41 -15.58
N PRO A 467 -9.77 -28.68 -15.71
CA PRO A 467 -10.38 -29.80 -14.99
C PRO A 467 -9.83 -29.91 -13.56
N GLY A 468 -10.61 -30.50 -12.67
CA GLY A 468 -10.19 -30.84 -11.31
C GLY A 468 -10.98 -32.02 -10.74
N VAL A 469 -10.31 -32.82 -9.93
CA VAL A 469 -10.91 -33.91 -9.16
C VAL A 469 -10.37 -33.86 -7.73
N SER A 470 -11.23 -33.99 -6.74
CA SER A 470 -10.89 -34.09 -5.31
C SER A 470 -11.68 -35.21 -4.64
N GLY A 471 -11.14 -35.75 -3.54
CA GLY A 471 -11.78 -36.80 -2.73
C GLY A 471 -11.16 -36.90 -1.35
#